data_AF-A0A7Y5ZG72-F1
#
_entry.id   AF-A0A7Y5ZG72-F1
#
_cell.length_a   1.000
_cell.length_b   1.000
_cell.length_c   1.000
_cell.angle_alpha   90.00
_cell.angle_beta   90.00
_cell.angle_gamma   90.00
#
_symmetry.space_group_name_H-M   'P 1'
#
loop_
_entity.id
_entity.type
_entity.pdbx_description
1 polymer ?
#
loop_
_entity_poly.entity_id
_entity_poly.type
_entity_poly.pdbx_seq_one_letter_code
_entity_poly.pdbx_strand_id
1 'polypeptide(L)'
;MRTESEVVPLVLFVVLAALFGLLGLFLLLRPGSAAAFFADAEARRRFRPRDARALGAVFAIGGAALAALGVVRLVALLTAG
;
A
#
# COMPACT_ATOMS: atom_id res chain seq x y z
N MET A 1 -24.50 1.45 16.39
CA MET A 1 -23.45 0.92 17.30
C MET A 1 -22.62 -0.21 16.70
N ARG A 2 -23.12 -1.44 16.42
CA ARG A 2 -22.26 -2.53 15.85
C ARG A 2 -21.68 -2.23 14.47
N THR A 3 -22.47 -1.65 13.56
CA THR A 3 -22.01 -1.26 12.22
C THR A 3 -20.98 -0.14 12.26
N GLU A 4 -21.18 0.88 13.09
CA GLU A 4 -20.21 1.98 13.26
C GLU A 4 -18.85 1.48 13.80
N SER A 5 -18.86 0.51 14.73
CA SER A 5 -17.63 -0.10 15.23
C SER A 5 -16.89 -0.95 14.20
N GLU A 6 -17.56 -1.41 13.13
CA GLU A 6 -16.94 -2.20 12.05
C GLU A 6 -16.51 -1.32 10.87
N VAL A 7 -17.21 -0.20 10.63
CA VAL A 7 -16.92 0.72 9.53
C VAL A 7 -15.60 1.45 9.76
N VAL A 8 -15.34 1.96 10.97
CA VAL A 8 -14.10 2.73 11.24
C VAL A 8 -12.83 1.89 11.01
N PRO A 9 -12.69 0.66 11.56
CA PRO A 9 -11.56 -0.20 11.24
C PRO A 9 -11.44 -0.54 9.75
N LEU A 10 -12.57 -0.73 9.07
CA LEU A 10 -12.59 -1.07 7.65
C LEU A 10 -12.13 0.10 6.77
N VAL A 11 -12.56 1.32 7.10
CA VAL A 11 -12.09 2.54 6.42
C VAL A 11 -10.59 2.72 6.65
N LEU A 12 -10.10 2.56 7.89
CA LEU A 12 -8.67 2.60 8.18
C LEU A 12 -7.88 1.55 7.40
N PHE A 13 -8.43 0.34 7.29
CA PHE A 13 -7.84 -0.74 6.49
C PHE A 13 -7.76 -0.35 5.00
N VAL A 14 -8.83 0.19 4.41
CA VAL A 14 -8.85 0.64 3.02
C VAL A 14 -7.85 1.77 2.79
N VAL A 15 -7.80 2.76 3.70
CA VAL A 15 -6.83 3.87 3.62
C VAL A 15 -5.40 3.33 3.68
N LEU A 16 -5.11 2.42 4.61
CA LEU A 16 -3.77 1.84 4.73
C LEU A 16 -3.39 1.03 3.49
N ALA A 17 -4.31 0.24 2.95
CA ALA A 17 -4.10 -0.50 1.70
C ALA A 17 -3.82 0.43 0.51
N ALA A 18 -4.56 1.55 0.41
CA ALA A 18 -4.33 2.58 -0.60
C ALA A 18 -2.96 3.23 -0.44
N LEU A 19 -2.53 3.55 0.79
CA LEU A 19 -1.20 4.09 1.06
C LEU A 19 -0.09 3.12 0.65
N PHE A 20 -0.25 1.81 0.92
CA PHE A 20 0.68 0.78 0.44
C PHE A 20 0.72 0.72 -1.09
N GLY A 21 -0.44 0.75 -1.75
CA GLY A 21 -0.52 0.74 -3.20
C GLY A 21 0.17 1.96 -3.83
N LEU A 22 -0.09 3.16 -3.28
CA LEU A 22 0.52 4.42 -3.71
C LEU A 22 2.03 4.44 -3.46
N LEU A 23 2.49 3.93 -2.32
CA LEU A 23 3.92 3.77 -2.05
C LEU A 23 4.55 2.84 -3.09
N GLY A 24 3.93 1.69 -3.36
CA GLY A 24 4.41 0.77 -4.39
C GLY A 24 4.51 1.41 -5.78
N LEU A 25 3.48 2.16 -6.16
CA LEU A 25 3.45 2.92 -7.42
C LEU A 25 4.55 3.98 -7.47
N PHE A 26 4.78 4.70 -6.37
CA PHE A 26 5.86 5.68 -6.26
C PHE A 26 7.24 5.01 -6.47
N LEU A 27 7.47 3.86 -5.84
CA LEU A 27 8.71 3.09 -6.00
C LEU A 27 8.92 2.59 -7.44
N LEU A 28 7.84 2.25 -8.14
CA LEU A 28 7.88 1.84 -9.55
C LEU A 28 8.18 3.01 -10.49
N LEU A 29 7.52 4.15 -10.30
CA LEU A 29 7.61 5.32 -11.17
C LEU A 29 8.88 6.15 -10.94
N ARG A 30 9.38 6.22 -9.70
CA ARG A 30 10.57 6.98 -9.32
C ARG A 30 11.64 6.13 -8.63
N PRO A 31 12.20 5.12 -9.32
CA PRO A 31 13.17 4.20 -8.72
C PRO A 31 14.48 4.88 -8.29
N GLY A 32 14.86 5.99 -8.94
CA GLY A 32 16.05 6.77 -8.57
C GLY A 32 15.90 7.50 -7.24
N SER A 33 14.75 8.17 -7.01
CA SER A 33 14.45 8.81 -5.72
C SER A 33 14.21 7.77 -4.61
N ALA A 34 13.60 6.64 -4.94
CA ALA A 34 13.42 5.53 -4.02
C ALA A 34 14.76 4.92 -3.58
N ALA A 35 15.66 4.65 -4.53
CA ALA A 35 16.99 4.12 -4.22
C ALA A 35 17.78 5.08 -3.33
N ALA A 36 17.58 6.40 -3.44
CA ALA A 36 18.19 7.39 -2.55
C ALA A 36 17.55 7.40 -1.14
N PHE A 37 16.24 7.17 -1.02
CA PHE A 37 15.56 7.03 0.27
C PHE A 37 16.02 5.79 1.05
N PHE A 38 16.27 4.68 0.35
CA PHE A 38 16.80 3.45 0.92
C PHE A 38 18.33 3.36 0.89
N ALA A 39 19.01 4.37 0.35
CA ALA A 39 20.47 4.43 0.36
C ALA A 39 20.91 4.82 1.77
N ASP A 40 21.04 3.80 2.60
CA ASP A 40 21.64 3.92 3.91
C ASP A 40 23.16 4.07 3.76
N ALA A 41 23.74 5.10 4.39
CA ALA A 41 25.16 5.41 4.29
C ALA A 41 26.04 4.33 4.95
N GLU A 42 25.47 3.55 5.89
CA GLU A 42 26.14 2.47 6.61
C GLU A 42 25.87 1.08 6.02
N ALA A 43 24.93 0.94 5.10
CA ALA A 43 24.66 -0.34 4.45
C ALA A 43 25.75 -0.65 3.41
N ARG A 44 26.51 -1.74 3.62
CA ARG A 44 27.53 -2.26 2.69
C ARG A 44 27.00 -2.64 1.29
N ARG A 45 25.70 -2.52 1.00
CA ARG A 45 25.10 -2.76 -0.31
C ARG A 45 24.30 -1.54 -0.76
N ARG A 46 24.71 -0.93 -1.88
CA ARG A 46 23.91 0.05 -2.62
C ARG A 46 22.56 -0.58 -3.00
N PHE A 47 21.47 -0.05 -2.46
CA PHE A 47 20.11 -0.43 -2.85
C PHE A 47 19.93 -0.11 -4.35
N ARG A 48 19.80 -1.14 -5.19
CA ARG A 48 19.73 -0.93 -6.64
C ARG A 48 18.32 -0.46 -7.02
N PRO A 49 18.18 0.38 -8.06
CA PRO A 49 16.87 0.81 -8.56
C PRO A 49 15.98 -0.36 -9.01
N ARG A 50 16.58 -1.51 -9.34
CA ARG A 50 15.85 -2.75 -9.68
C ARG A 50 15.17 -3.38 -8.45
N ASP A 51 15.81 -3.32 -7.28
CA ASP A 51 15.26 -3.85 -6.03
C ASP A 51 14.11 -2.96 -5.53
N ALA A 52 14.26 -1.63 -5.68
CA ALA A 52 13.19 -0.67 -5.41
C ALA A 52 11.95 -0.92 -6.28
N ARG A 53 12.11 -1.25 -7.57
CA ARG A 53 11.00 -1.62 -8.44
C ARG A 53 10.34 -2.94 -8.04
N ALA A 54 11.12 -3.95 -7.66
CA ALA A 54 10.57 -5.23 -7.22
C ALA A 54 9.73 -5.06 -5.94
N LEU A 55 10.25 -4.32 -4.97
CA LEU A 55 9.53 -3.96 -3.76
C LEU A 55 8.28 -3.13 -4.08
N GLY A 56 8.42 -2.17 -5.00
CA GLY A 56 7.32 -1.36 -5.51
C GLY A 56 6.19 -2.18 -6.12
N ALA A 57 6.52 -3.18 -6.93
CA ALA A 57 5.53 -4.10 -7.52
C ALA A 57 4.78 -4.90 -6.44
N VAL A 58 5.48 -5.41 -5.43
CA VAL A 58 4.84 -6.15 -4.32
C VAL A 58 3.85 -5.25 -3.57
N PHE A 59 4.26 -4.02 -3.23
CA PHE A 59 3.39 -3.08 -2.53
C PHE A 59 2.22 -2.60 -3.40
N ALA A 60 2.45 -2.35 -4.68
CA ALA A 60 1.41 -1.92 -5.61
C ALA A 60 0.34 -3.01 -5.78
N ILE A 61 0.75 -4.25 -6.02
CA ILE A 61 -0.15 -5.39 -6.23
C ILE A 61 -0.88 -5.73 -4.92
N GLY A 62 -0.14 -5.85 -3.81
CA GLY A 62 -0.71 -6.18 -2.50
C GLY A 62 -1.67 -5.08 -2.01
N GLY A 63 -1.25 -3.81 -2.10
CA GLY A 63 -2.09 -2.68 -1.73
C GLY A 63 -3.34 -2.56 -2.59
N ALA A 64 -3.23 -2.75 -3.91
CA ALA A 64 -4.40 -2.74 -4.80
C ALA A 64 -5.38 -3.88 -4.49
N ALA A 65 -4.88 -5.09 -4.25
CA ALA A 65 -5.73 -6.24 -3.91
C ALA A 65 -6.46 -6.04 -2.57
N LEU A 66 -5.74 -5.57 -1.54
CA LEU A 66 -6.32 -5.28 -0.23
C LEU A 66 -7.33 -4.13 -0.29
N ALA A 67 -7.03 -3.07 -1.06
CA ALA A 67 -7.95 -1.95 -1.25
C ALA A 67 -9.23 -2.41 -1.95
N ALA A 68 -9.12 -3.23 -3.01
CA ALA A 68 -10.28 -3.79 -3.69
C ALA A 68 -11.16 -4.62 -2.74
N LEU A 69 -10.56 -5.52 -1.96
CA LEU A 69 -11.28 -6.33 -0.97
C LEU A 69 -11.96 -5.46 0.11
N GLY A 70 -11.24 -4.46 0.64
CA GLY A 70 -11.76 -3.55 1.64
C GLY A 70 -12.93 -2.71 1.11
N VAL A 71 -12.84 -2.22 -0.13
CA VAL A 71 -13.91 -1.47 -0.79
C VAL A 71 -15.13 -2.36 -1.03
N VAL A 72 -14.95 -3.57 -1.57
CA VAL A 72 -16.06 -4.52 -1.78
C VAL A 72 -16.78 -4.81 -0.46
N ARG A 73 -16.02 -5.04 0.61
CA ARG A 73 -16.60 -5.30 1.94
C ARG A 73 -17.30 -4.07 2.51
N LEU A 74 -16.75 -2.88 2.30
CA LEU A 74 -17.35 -1.63 2.76
C LEU A 74 -18.68 -1.39 2.04
N VAL A 75 -18.72 -1.57 0.73
CA VAL A 75 -19.94 -1.48 -0.07
C VAL A 75 -20.98 -2.49 0.42
N ALA A 76 -20.60 -3.75 0.62
CA ALA A 76 -21.51 -4.78 1.12
C ALA A 76 -22.13 -4.40 2.48
N LEU A 77 -21.32 -3.92 3.43
CA LEU A 77 -21.78 -3.45 4.74
C LEU A 77 -22.73 -2.26 4.64
N LEU A 78 -22.45 -1.30 3.75
CA LEU A 78 -23.29 -0.12 3.54
C LEU A 78 -24.62 -0.45 2.84
N THR A 79 -24.65 -1.49 1.99
CA THR A 79 -25.87 -1.93 1.29
C THR A 79 -26.72 -2.91 2.09
N ALA A 80 -26.15 -3.53 3.13
CA ALA A 80 -26.82 -4.52 3.97
C ALA A 80 -27.44 -3.94 5.25
N GLY A 81 -27.15 -2.67 5.57
CA GLY A 81 -27.76 -1.91 6.67
C GLY A 81 -28.86 -0.99 6.18
#